data_AF-A0AA96CVG2-F1
#
_entry.id   AF-A0AA96CVG2-F1
#
_cell.length_a   1.000
_cell.length_b   1.000
_cell.length_c   1.000
_cell.angle_alpha   90.00
_cell.angle_beta   90.00
_cell.angle_gamma   90.00
#
_symmetry.space_group_name_H-M   'P 1'
#
loop_
_entity.id
_entity.type
_entity.pdbx_description
1 polymer ?
#
loop_
_entity_poly.entity_id
_entity_poly.type
_entity_poly.pdbx_seq_one_letter_code
_entity_poly.pdbx_strand_id
1 'polypeptide(L)'
;MKIFILYPNQLFKNISNFVDKKVLLVEEPLFFTQYDFHIQKLILHRASMKFYESYLKQKNIPVEYFEDESYLELYKDEEIFVYELFDNYLEKKFIKTFQISLQLKTQTLLTQKIKTSFYINFI
;
A
#
# COMPACT_ATOMS: atom_id res chain seq x y z
N MET A 1 -1.16 -18.46 5.23
CA MET A 1 -1.66 -17.18 5.78
C MET A 1 -1.95 -16.24 4.61
N LYS A 2 -2.96 -15.36 4.73
CA LYS A 2 -3.26 -14.38 3.67
C LYS A 2 -2.64 -13.04 4.01
N ILE A 3 -1.86 -12.51 3.08
CA ILE A 3 -1.08 -11.29 3.29
C ILE A 3 -1.48 -10.24 2.27
N PHE A 4 -1.68 -9.01 2.71
CA PHE A 4 -1.98 -7.88 1.85
C PHE A 4 -0.83 -6.87 1.89
N ILE A 5 -0.16 -6.66 0.76
CA ILE A 5 0.94 -5.69 0.67
C ILE A 5 0.38 -4.34 0.21
N LEU A 6 0.78 -3.28 0.90
CA LEU A 6 0.44 -1.90 0.61
C LEU A 6 1.68 -1.04 0.48
N TYR A 7 1.71 -0.24 -0.58
CA TYR A 7 2.72 0.78 -0.84
C TYR A 7 2.22 2.18 -0.44
N PRO A 8 3.11 3.20 -0.35
CA PRO A 8 2.76 4.53 0.14
C PRO A 8 1.66 5.26 -0.65
N ASN A 9 1.39 4.84 -1.90
CA ASN A 9 0.37 5.40 -2.79
C ASN A 9 -0.97 4.63 -2.75
N GLN A 10 -1.08 3.54 -1.99
CA GLN A 10 -2.25 2.64 -1.97
C GLN A 10 -3.03 2.71 -0.63
N LEU A 11 -2.91 3.82 0.10
CA LEU A 11 -3.53 4.01 1.42
C LEU A 11 -5.01 4.43 1.28
N PHE A 12 -5.90 3.46 1.11
CA PHE A 12 -7.34 3.72 0.92
C PHE A 12 -8.14 3.66 2.23
N LYS A 13 -9.15 4.52 2.37
CA LYS A 13 -10.02 4.50 3.56
C LYS A 13 -10.87 3.22 3.67
N ASN A 14 -11.18 2.58 2.54
CA ASN A 14 -11.94 1.35 2.55
C ASN A 14 -11.05 0.16 2.89
N ILE A 15 -11.31 -0.42 4.05
CA ILE A 15 -10.56 -1.56 4.60
C ILE A 15 -11.19 -2.93 4.29
N SER A 16 -12.27 -2.99 3.50
CA SER A 16 -12.99 -4.25 3.21
C SER A 16 -12.10 -5.35 2.65
N ASN A 17 -11.03 -4.96 1.95
CA ASN A 17 -10.11 -5.88 1.30
C ASN A 17 -9.15 -6.56 2.30
N PHE A 18 -8.98 -6.01 3.51
CA PHE A 18 -8.04 -6.49 4.53
C PHE A 18 -8.67 -7.46 5.53
N VAL A 19 -9.98 -7.72 5.42
CA VAL A 19 -10.67 -8.70 6.26
C VAL A 19 -10.01 -10.07 6.09
N ASP A 20 -9.69 -10.70 7.23
CA ASP A 20 -8.99 -11.98 7.38
C ASP A 20 -7.57 -12.04 6.77
N LYS A 21 -6.90 -10.88 6.68
CA LYS A 21 -5.53 -10.78 6.13
C LYS A 21 -4.62 -9.99 7.06
N LYS A 22 -3.33 -10.35 7.04
CA LYS A 22 -2.27 -9.53 7.62
C LYS A 22 -1.84 -8.48 6.62
N VAL A 23 -1.83 -7.22 7.02
CA VAL A 23 -1.41 -6.10 6.16
C VAL A 23 0.07 -5.82 6.36
N LEU A 24 0.82 -5.73 5.27
CA LEU A 24 2.20 -5.27 5.26
C LEU A 24 2.25 -3.88 4.65
N LEU A 25 2.75 -2.90 5.41
CA LEU A 25 3.07 -1.57 4.90
C LEU A 25 4.56 -1.56 4.57
N VAL A 26 4.88 -1.32 3.29
CA VAL A 26 6.26 -1.44 2.78
C VAL A 26 6.72 -0.10 2.24
N GLU A 27 7.79 0.46 2.82
CA GLU A 27 8.55 1.57 2.23
C GLU A 27 9.46 1.06 1.11
N GLU A 28 8.88 0.72 -0.04
CA GLU A 28 9.66 0.19 -1.16
C GLU A 28 10.68 1.25 -1.66
N PRO A 29 11.99 0.90 -1.76
CA PRO A 29 13.05 1.83 -2.15
C PRO A 29 12.80 2.58 -3.46
N LEU A 30 12.08 1.97 -4.41
CA LEU A 30 11.60 2.61 -5.65
C LEU A 30 10.93 3.98 -5.40
N PHE A 31 10.22 4.14 -4.29
CA PHE A 31 9.50 5.38 -3.94
C PHE A 31 10.33 6.36 -3.10
N PHE A 32 11.53 5.98 -2.65
CA PHE A 32 12.33 6.75 -1.72
C PHE A 32 13.75 7.08 -2.21
N THR A 33 14.41 6.17 -2.93
CA THR A 33 15.84 6.28 -3.26
C THR A 33 16.18 6.17 -4.74
N GLN A 34 15.27 5.65 -5.59
CA GLN A 34 15.58 5.47 -7.01
C GLN A 34 15.74 6.79 -7.79
N TYR A 35 15.18 7.89 -7.27
CA TYR A 35 15.28 9.21 -7.86
C TYR A 35 15.49 10.28 -6.78
N ASP A 36 15.99 11.44 -7.17
CA ASP A 36 16.06 12.64 -6.32
C ASP A 36 14.65 13.19 -6.06
N PHE A 37 13.93 12.54 -5.15
CA PHE A 37 12.59 12.97 -4.78
C PHE A 37 12.65 14.24 -3.92
N HIS A 38 11.66 15.11 -4.12
CA HIS A 38 11.47 16.24 -3.22
C HIS A 38 11.27 15.75 -1.78
N ILE A 39 12.05 16.32 -0.85
CA ILE A 39 12.05 15.96 0.57
C ILE A 39 10.63 15.99 1.16
N GLN A 40 9.82 16.97 0.77
CA GLN A 40 8.42 17.09 1.20
C GLN A 40 7.57 15.87 0.83
N LYS A 41 7.78 15.29 -0.34
CA LYS A 41 7.07 14.09 -0.81
C LYS A 41 7.47 12.86 0.02
N LEU A 42 8.75 12.72 0.34
CA LEU A 42 9.26 11.62 1.18
C LEU A 42 8.68 11.69 2.60
N ILE A 43 8.71 12.88 3.21
CA ILE A 43 8.12 13.14 4.52
C ILE A 43 6.61 12.80 4.49
N LEU A 44 5.89 13.25 3.46
CA LEU A 44 4.47 12.98 3.32
C LEU A 44 4.17 11.48 3.23
N HIS A 45 4.93 10.72 2.42
CA HIS A 45 4.74 9.27 2.29
C HIS A 45 4.94 8.55 3.63
N ARG A 46 6.05 8.83 4.33
CA ARG A 46 6.34 8.20 5.62
C ARG A 46 5.30 8.57 6.69
N ALA A 47 4.95 9.85 6.80
CA ALA A 47 3.92 10.31 7.74
C ALA A 47 2.56 9.67 7.45
N SER A 48 2.17 9.58 6.17
CA SER A 48 0.91 8.97 5.77
C SER A 48 0.87 7.48 6.09
N MET A 49 1.97 6.74 5.87
CA MET A 49 2.03 5.32 6.20
C MET A 49 2.00 5.04 7.70
N LYS A 50 2.74 5.80 8.52
CA LYS A 50 2.68 5.64 10.00
C LYS A 50 1.30 6.00 10.57
N PHE A 51 0.65 7.03 10.02
CA PHE A 51 -0.74 7.32 10.34
C PHE A 51 -1.67 6.16 9.98
N TYR A 52 -1.49 5.59 8.78
CA TYR A 52 -2.30 4.49 8.30
C TYR A 52 -2.09 3.19 9.09
N GLU A 53 -0.86 2.90 9.50
CA GLU A 53 -0.54 1.81 10.43
C GLU A 53 -1.34 1.93 11.72
N SER A 54 -1.34 3.13 12.31
CA SER A 54 -2.10 3.42 13.54
C SER A 54 -3.61 3.28 13.32
N TYR A 55 -4.11 3.73 12.16
CA TYR A 55 -5.50 3.59 11.75
C TYR A 55 -5.92 2.11 11.64
N LEU A 56 -5.10 1.25 11.03
CA LEU A 56 -5.37 -0.18 10.90
C LEU A 56 -5.34 -0.89 12.26
N LYS A 57 -4.37 -0.57 13.13
CA LYS A 57 -4.29 -1.11 14.50
C LYS A 57 -5.56 -0.80 15.30
N GLN A 58 -6.07 0.44 15.20
CA GLN A 58 -7.34 0.84 15.84
C GLN A 58 -8.56 0.07 15.32
N LYS A 59 -8.48 -0.49 14.10
CA LYS A 59 -9.52 -1.33 13.49
C LYS A 59 -9.29 -2.82 13.74
N ASN A 60 -8.37 -3.19 14.63
CA ASN A 60 -7.97 -4.56 14.95
C ASN A 60 -7.49 -5.36 13.72
N ILE A 61 -6.91 -4.68 12.74
CA ILE A 61 -6.28 -5.34 11.59
C ILE A 61 -4.82 -5.61 11.93
N PRO A 62 -4.33 -6.87 11.80
CA PRO A 62 -2.93 -7.18 12.04
C PRO A 62 -2.08 -6.49 10.98
N VAL A 63 -1.19 -5.60 11.40
CA VAL A 63 -0.33 -4.81 10.51
C VAL A 63 1.14 -4.95 10.92
N GLU A 64 2.03 -5.00 9.93
CA GLU A 64 3.47 -4.97 10.11
C GLU A 64 4.09 -3.98 9.12
N TYR A 65 5.15 -3.29 9.58
CA TYR A 65 5.79 -2.21 8.84
C TYR A 65 7.20 -2.62 8.44
N PHE A 66 7.53 -2.47 7.16
CA PHE A 66 8.85 -2.76 6.60
C PHE A 66 9.44 -1.51 5.98
N GLU A 67 10.70 -1.22 6.34
CA GLU A 67 11.50 -0.13 5.78
C GLU A 67 12.49 -0.62 4.72
N ASP A 68 12.47 -1.92 4.45
CA ASP A 68 13.38 -2.62 3.55
C ASP A 68 12.65 -3.75 2.79
N GLU A 69 13.44 -4.57 2.08
CA GLU A 69 12.95 -5.68 1.27
C GLU A 69 12.88 -7.01 2.04
N SER A 70 13.06 -7.02 3.37
CA SER A 70 13.13 -8.28 4.14
C SER A 70 11.82 -9.07 4.09
N TYR A 71 10.69 -8.39 3.83
CA TYR A 71 9.37 -9.01 3.67
C TYR A 71 9.32 -10.03 2.51
N LEU A 72 10.19 -9.87 1.50
CA LEU A 72 10.26 -10.77 0.34
C LEU A 72 10.70 -12.18 0.75
N GLU A 73 11.65 -12.28 1.68
CA GLU A 73 12.15 -13.57 2.16
C GLU A 73 11.24 -14.17 3.22
N LEU A 74 10.69 -13.33 4.11
CA LEU A 74 9.84 -13.76 5.22
C LEU A 74 8.50 -14.34 4.76
N TYR A 75 7.96 -13.84 3.64
CA TYR A 75 6.60 -14.15 3.20
C TYR A 75 6.53 -14.77 1.80
N LYS A 76 7.65 -15.32 1.31
CA LYS A 76 7.77 -15.88 -0.04
C LYS A 76 6.74 -16.97 -0.35
N ASP A 77 6.43 -17.82 0.63
CA ASP A 77 5.58 -19.00 0.48
C ASP A 77 4.11 -18.75 0.85
N GLU A 78 3.74 -17.51 1.16
CA GLU A 78 2.39 -17.15 1.61
C GLU A 78 1.49 -16.70 0.46
N GLU A 79 0.17 -16.66 0.68
CA GLU A 79 -0.79 -16.18 -0.32
C GLU A 79 -0.85 -14.65 -0.27
N ILE A 80 -0.33 -14.00 -1.32
CA ILE A 80 -0.17 -12.55 -1.33
C ILE A 80 -1.20 -11.86 -2.22
N PHE A 81 -1.81 -10.84 -1.62
CA PHE A 81 -2.75 -9.93 -2.24
C PHE A 81 -2.06 -8.57 -2.37
N VAL A 82 -2.19 -7.97 -3.55
CA VAL A 82 -1.67 -6.64 -3.80
C VAL A 82 -2.65 -5.90 -4.69
N TYR A 83 -2.70 -4.58 -4.54
CA TYR A 83 -3.36 -3.76 -5.54
C TYR A 83 -2.55 -3.75 -6.85
N GLU A 84 -3.20 -3.40 -7.96
CA GLU A 84 -2.52 -3.21 -9.24
C GLU A 84 -1.24 -2.39 -9.10
N LEU A 85 -0.13 -2.97 -9.56
CA LEU A 85 1.18 -2.34 -9.58
C LEU A 85 1.27 -1.51 -10.86
N PHE A 86 1.34 -0.19 -10.73
CA PHE A 86 1.43 0.72 -11.88
C PHE A 86 2.88 0.94 -12.35
N ASP A 87 3.81 0.08 -11.93
CA ASP A 87 5.23 0.15 -12.26
C ASP A 87 5.74 -1.21 -12.76
N ASN A 88 6.35 -1.22 -13.95
CA ASN A 88 6.82 -2.43 -14.63
C ASN A 88 8.01 -3.09 -13.90
N TYR A 89 8.87 -2.31 -13.25
CA TYR A 89 9.98 -2.86 -12.48
C TYR A 89 9.45 -3.58 -11.24
N LEU A 90 8.54 -2.93 -10.50
CA LEU A 90 7.92 -3.51 -9.31
C LEU A 90 7.11 -4.75 -9.66
N GLU A 91 6.36 -4.73 -10.77
CA GLU A 91 5.61 -5.89 -11.26
C GLU A 91 6.51 -7.08 -11.59
N LYS A 92 7.61 -6.86 -12.32
CA LYS A 92 8.59 -7.91 -12.62
C LYS A 92 9.26 -8.46 -11.36
N LYS A 93 9.64 -7.60 -10.42
CA LYS A 93 10.20 -7.99 -9.12
C LYS A 93 9.21 -8.86 -8.34
N PHE A 94 7.93 -8.49 -8.34
CA PHE A 94 6.87 -9.22 -7.67
C PHE A 94 6.64 -10.61 -8.27
N ILE A 95 6.49 -10.70 -9.60
CA ILE A 95 6.30 -11.97 -10.33
C ILE A 95 7.50 -12.91 -10.13
N LYS A 96 8.71 -12.36 -10.07
CA LYS A 96 9.93 -13.15 -9.82
C LYS A 96 9.97 -13.72 -8.40
N THR A 97 9.44 -12.99 -7.43
CA THR A 97 9.60 -13.33 -6.01
C THR A 97 8.47 -14.21 -5.50
N PHE A 98 7.23 -13.95 -5.92
CA PHE A 98 6.04 -14.60 -5.39
C PHE A 98 5.38 -15.49 -6.43
N GLN A 99 5.18 -16.75 -6.06
CA GLN A 99 4.68 -17.79 -6.96
C GLN A 99 3.14 -17.84 -7.01
N ILE A 100 2.47 -17.30 -5.99
CA ILE A 100 1.01 -17.20 -5.87
C ILE A 100 0.65 -15.76 -5.48
N SER A 101 0.21 -14.96 -6.47
CA SER A 101 -0.19 -13.57 -6.24
C SER A 101 -1.53 -13.25 -6.88
N LEU A 102 -2.42 -12.57 -6.14
CA LEU A 102 -3.66 -12.03 -6.68
C LEU A 102 -3.60 -10.50 -6.72
N GLN A 103 -3.74 -9.95 -7.93
CA GLN A 103 -3.88 -8.50 -8.14
C GLN A 103 -5.36 -8.10 -8.02
N LEU A 104 -5.63 -7.11 -7.17
CA LEU A 104 -6.95 -6.51 -7.01
C LEU A 104 -7.00 -5.15 -7.71
N LYS A 105 -8.12 -4.89 -8.40
CA LYS A 105 -8.39 -3.57 -8.96
C LYS A 105 -8.32 -2.50 -7.89
N THR A 106 -7.56 -1.46 -8.18
CA THR A 106 -7.41 -0.30 -7.30
C THR A 106 -8.73 0.45 -7.18
N GLN A 107 -9.04 0.98 -5.98
CA GLN A 107 -10.16 1.90 -5.83
C GLN A 107 -9.74 3.26 -6.37
N THR A 108 -10.29 3.66 -7.52
CA THR A 108 -10.09 5.00 -8.06
C THR A 108 -10.79 6.04 -7.20
N LEU A 109 -10.32 7.31 -7.22
CA LEU A 109 -11.01 8.43 -6.56
C LEU A 109 -12.50 8.51 -6.92
N LEU A 110 -12.84 8.12 -8.15
CA LEU A 110 -14.22 8.10 -8.66
C LEU A 110 -15.07 6.99 -8.04
N THR A 111 -14.46 5.88 -7.63
CA THR A 111 -15.15 4.76 -6.95
C THR A 111 -15.29 4.98 -5.44
N GLN A 112 -14.45 5.84 -4.85
CA GLN A 112 -14.68 6.35 -3.51
C GLN A 112 -15.87 7.29 -3.60
N LYS A 113 -17.03 6.93 -3.03
CA LYS A 113 -18.13 7.88 -2.84
C LYS A 113 -17.65 8.99 -1.91
N ILE A 114 -16.99 9.99 -2.47
CA ILE A 114 -16.66 11.21 -1.75
C ILE A 114 -18.01 11.91 -1.52
N LYS A 115 -18.55 11.84 -0.30
CA LYS A 115 -19.59 12.76 0.16
C LYS A 115 -18.94 14.14 0.37
N THR A 116 -18.47 14.79 -0.70
CA THR A 116 -18.03 16.18 -0.64
C THR A 116 -19.23 17.08 -0.89
N SER A 117 -19.87 17.51 0.20
CA SER A 117 -20.58 18.80 0.26
C SER A 117 -19.56 19.93 0.43
N PHE A 118 -18.56 19.99 -0.45
CA PHE A 118 -17.62 21.09 -0.56
C PHE A 118 -17.53 21.45 -2.04
N TYR A 119 -18.54 22.19 -2.50
CA TYR A 119 -18.38 23.08 -3.64
C TYR A 119 -17.28 24.06 -3.28
N ILE A 120 -16.10 23.89 -3.86
CA ILE A 120 -15.14 24.99 -3.96
C ILE A 120 -15.65 25.82 -5.13
N ASN A 121 -16.39 26.89 -4.81
CA ASN A 121 -16.62 27.99 -5.74
C ASN A 121 -15.26 28.62 -6.05
N PHE A 122 -14.66 28.25 -7.18
CA PHE A 122 -13.64 29.07 -7.81
C PHE A 122 -14.35 30.16 -8.60
N ILE A 123 -14.32 31.38 -8.05
CA ILE A 123 -14.42 32.64 -8.81
C ILE A 123 -13.10 32.81 -9.57
#